data_AF-A0A6L3F1B3-F1
#
_entry.id   AF-A0A6L3F1B3-F1
#
_cell.length_a   1.000
_cell.length_b   1.000
_cell.length_c   1.000
_cell.angle_alpha   90.00
_cell.angle_beta   90.00
_cell.angle_gamma   90.00
#
_symmetry.space_group_name_H-M   'P 1'
#
loop_
_entity.id
_entity.type
_entity.pdbx_description
1 polymer ?
#
loop_
_entity_poly.entity_id
_entity_poly.type
_entity_poly.pdbx_seq_one_letter_code
_entity_poly.pdbx_strand_id
1 'polypeptide(L)' 'MGQMKLVMRQVGPWGMNTYALICEQTGESVLIDPGADPDTLQDMLAGSKPVAILLT' A
#
# COMPACT_ATOMS: atom_id res chain seq x y z
N MET A 1 -6.24 -1.07 21.54
CA MET A 1 -5.63 -1.98 20.54
C MET A 1 -5.55 -1.22 19.22
N GLY A 2 -4.40 -1.25 18.53
CA GLY A 2 -4.26 -0.60 17.23
C GLY A 2 -4.81 -1.44 16.11
N GLN A 3 -5.66 -0.84 15.27
CA GLN A 3 -6.26 -1.49 14.12
C GLN A 3 -5.43 -1.19 12.87
N MET A 4 -5.10 -2.24 12.13
CA MET A 4 -4.40 -2.15 10.86
C MET A 4 -5.39 -2.43 9.72
N LYS A 5 -5.35 -1.61 8.67
CA LYS A 5 -6.13 -1.78 7.45
C LYS A 5 -5.21 -2.27 6.33
N LEU A 6 -5.58 -3.38 5.68
CA LEU A 6 -4.91 -3.89 4.50
C LEU A 6 -5.67 -3.50 3.23
N VAL A 7 -4.98 -2.93 2.26
CA VAL A 7 -5.48 -2.67 0.91
C VAL A 7 -4.65 -3.49 -0.06
N MET A 8 -5.28 -4.22 -0.97
CA MET A 8 -4.61 -5.07 -1.97
C MET A 8 -5.05 -4.67 -3.38
N ARG A 9 -4.10 -4.66 -4.31
CA ARG A 9 -4.35 -4.54 -5.76
C ARG A 9 -3.44 -5.48 -6.53
N GLN A 10 -3.83 -5.75 -7.77
CA GLN A 10 -2.94 -6.31 -8.77
C GLN A 10 -2.54 -5.20 -9.73
N VAL A 11 -1.25 -5.13 -10.04
CA VAL A 11 -0.68 -4.10 -10.92
C VAL A 11 0.24 -4.70 -11.96
N GLY A 12 0.44 -3.96 -13.05
CA GLY A 12 1.30 -4.33 -14.16
C GLY A 12 0.79 -5.50 -14.99
N PRO A 13 1.51 -5.82 -16.09
CA PRO A 13 1.00 -6.70 -17.13
C PRO A 13 0.91 -8.18 -16.72
N TRP A 14 1.49 -8.55 -15.58
CA TRP A 14 1.45 -9.92 -15.03
C TRP A 14 0.56 -10.05 -13.80
N GLY A 15 -0.17 -9.00 -13.40
CA GLY A 15 -1.06 -9.03 -12.24
C GLY A 15 -0.32 -9.24 -10.92
N MET A 16 0.80 -8.53 -10.74
CA MET A 16 1.60 -8.63 -9.53
C MET A 16 0.80 -8.08 -8.34
N ASN A 17 0.69 -8.87 -7.27
CA ASN A 17 0.06 -8.40 -6.04
C ASN A 17 0.91 -7.31 -5.40
N THR A 18 0.25 -6.24 -4.97
CA THR A 18 0.83 -5.16 -4.19
C THR A 18 -0.09 -4.83 -3.03
N TYR A 19 0.47 -4.36 -1.92
CA TYR A 19 -0.28 -4.13 -0.69
C TYR A 19 0.06 -2.78 -0.06
N ALA A 20 -0.94 -2.11 0.50
CA ALA A 20 -0.74 -1.03 1.46
C ALA A 20 -1.25 -1.48 2.83
N LEU A 21 -0.40 -1.35 3.84
CA LEU A 21 -0.75 -1.61 5.23
C LEU A 21 -0.79 -0.28 5.97
N ILE A 22 -1.96 0.09 6.49
CA ILE A 22 -2.24 1.40 7.08
C ILE A 22 -2.54 1.23 8.56
N CYS A 23 -1.87 1.97 9.43
CA CYS A 23 -2.19 2.08 10.84
C CYS A 23 -3.29 3.13 11.02
N GLU A 24 -4.49 2.72 11.46
CA GLU A 24 -5.62 3.65 11.60
C GLU A 24 -5.45 4.64 12.77
N GLN A 25 -4.54 4.36 13.70
CA GLN A 25 -4.27 5.22 14.84
C GLN A 25 -3.32 6.37 14.51
N THR A 26 -2.26 6.11 13.74
CA THR A 26 -1.25 7.11 13.40
C THR A 26 -1.44 7.71 12.00
N GLY A 27 -2.22 7.03 11.15
CA GLY A 27 -2.35 7.36 9.73
C GLY A 27 -1.12 6.98 8.91
N GLU A 28 -0.09 6.37 9.51
CA GLU A 28 1.10 5.93 8.79
C GLU A 28 0.82 4.68 7.96
N SER A 29 1.52 4.56 6.84
CA SER A 29 1.37 3.41 5.94
C SER A 29 2.69 2.95 5.36
N VAL A 30 2.73 1.67 4.99
CA VAL A 30 3.81 1.10 4.19
C VAL A 30 3.23 0.51 2.91
N LEU A 31 3.98 0.66 1.82
CA LEU A 31 3.67 0.04 0.53
C LEU A 31 4.57 -1.19 0.36
N ILE A 32 3.99 -2.32 0.01
CA ILE A 32 4.66 -3.61 -0.09
C ILE A 32 4.60 -4.06 -1.54
N ASP A 33 5.75 -4.41 -2.11
CA ASP A 33 5.94 -4.84 -3.49
C ASP A 33 5.20 -3.92 -4.49
N PRO A 34 5.55 -2.63 -4.60
CA PRO A 34 4.98 -1.76 -5.61
C PRO A 34 5.40 -2.22 -7.01
N GLY A 35 4.41 -2.60 -7.82
CA GLY A 35 4.62 -2.92 -9.24
C GLY A 35 4.45 -1.71 -10.15
N ALA A 36 3.87 -1.94 -11.34
CA ALA A 36 3.52 -0.85 -12.25
C ALA A 36 2.29 -0.06 -11.74
N ASP A 37 1.74 0.81 -12.59
CA ASP A 37 0.50 1.57 -12.35
C ASP A 37 0.61 2.55 -11.16
N PRO A 38 1.46 3.59 -11.25
CA PRO A 38 1.73 4.52 -10.15
C PRO A 38 0.48 5.26 -9.63
N ASP A 39 -0.54 5.46 -10.47
CA ASP A 39 -1.81 6.06 -10.05
C ASP A 39 -2.58 5.10 -9.12
N THR A 40 -2.63 3.81 -9.44
CA THR A 40 -3.20 2.78 -8.57
C THR A 40 -2.46 2.72 -7.23
N LEU A 41 -1.12 2.81 -7.24
CA LEU A 41 -0.32 2.79 -6.01
C LEU A 41 -0.58 4.02 -5.14
N GLN A 42 -0.75 5.20 -5.75
CA GLN A 42 -1.13 6.43 -5.03
C GLN A 42 -2.52 6.31 -4.42
N ASP A 43 -3.50 5.79 -5.17
CA ASP A 43 -4.87 5.58 -4.69
C ASP A 43 -4.93 4.61 -3.49
N MET A 44 -4.08 3.57 -3.49
CA MET A 44 -3.98 2.64 -2.36
C MET A 44 -3.52 3.30 -1.05
N LEU A 45 -2.71 4.36 -1.16
CA LEU A 45 -2.14 5.11 -0.03
C LEU A 45 -2.94 6.37 0.30
N ALA A 46 -4.01 6.67 -0.44
CA ALA A 46 -4.77 7.91 -0.28
C ALA A 46 -5.28 8.09 1.16
N GLY A 47 -5.04 9.29 1.71
CA GLY A 47 -5.42 9.62 3.09
C GLY A 47 -4.52 9.03 4.18
N SER A 48 -3.40 8.43 3.81
CA SER A 48 -2.36 7.97 4.75
C SER A 48 -1.03 8.71 4.52
N LYS A 49 -0.08 8.55 5.45
CA LYS A 49 1.30 9.04 5.34
C LYS A 49 2.23 7.84 5.06
N PRO A 50 2.67 7.63 3.81
CA PRO A 50 3.63 6.59 3.50
C PRO A 50 4.96 6.86 4.20
N VAL A 51 5.49 5.87 4.93
CA VAL A 51 6.76 5.99 5.67
C VAL A 51 7.84 5.05 5.18
N ALA A 52 7.48 3.99 4.45
CA ALA A 52 8.43 3.04 3.87
C ALA A 52 7.85 2.27 2.68
N ILE A 53 8.76 1.71 1.88
CA ILE A 53 8.48 0.65 0.91
C ILE A 53 9.17 -0.62 1.41
N LEU A 54 8.46 -1.74 1.39
CA LEU A 54 8.99 -3.06 1.71
C LEU A 54 9.01 -3.93 0.45
N LEU A 55 10.11 -4.66 0.25
CA LEU A 55 10.31 -5.57 -0.89
C LEU A 55 10.64 -6.97 -0.34
N THR A 56 10.04 -8.03 -0.90
CA THR A 56 10.34 -9.44 -0.56
C THR A 56 11.49 -10.04 -1.33
#